data_AF-A0A090I2G8-F1
#
_entry.id   AF-A0A090I2G8-F1
#
_cell.length_a   1.000
_cell.length_b   1.000
_cell.length_c   1.000
_cell.angle_alpha   90.00
_cell.angle_beta   90.00
_cell.angle_gamma   90.00
#
_symmetry.space_group_name_H-M   'P 1'
#
loop_
_entity.id
_entity.type
_entity.pdbx_description
1 polymer ?
#
loop_
_entity_poly.entity_id
_entity_poly.type
_entity_poly.pdbx_seq_one_letter_code
_entity_poly.pdbx_strand_id
1 'polypeptide(L)' 'METAQHTSNGKKYLQDLIGDYPGSDLYLNQPSVSDKGVITANGIASVEFARDILSELDIYDPETLKNWYDFFKNPWLED' A
#
# COMPACT_ATOMS: atom_id res chain seq x y z
N MET A 1 -0.55 -15.07 -0.66
CA MET A 1 0.16 -14.12 -1.55
C MET A 1 -0.07 -14.44 -3.02
N GLU A 2 0.04 -15.69 -3.46
CA GLU A 2 -0.03 -16.06 -4.90
C GLU A 2 -1.29 -15.61 -5.65
N THR A 3 -2.39 -15.33 -4.94
CA THR A 3 -3.65 -14.85 -5.55
C THR A 3 -4.03 -13.42 -5.15
N ALA A 4 -3.22 -12.74 -4.34
CA ALA A 4 -3.52 -11.40 -3.85
C ALA A 4 -2.81 -10.36 -4.74
N GLN A 5 -3.52 -9.29 -5.07
CA GLN A 5 -2.87 -8.11 -5.64
C GLN A 5 -1.85 -7.58 -4.65
N HIS A 6 -0.70 -7.13 -5.17
CA HIS A 6 0.40 -6.69 -4.32
C HIS A 6 1.30 -5.69 -5.04
N THR A 7 2.16 -5.03 -4.27
CA THR A 7 3.21 -4.13 -4.73
C THR A 7 4.53 -4.44 -4.03
N SER A 8 5.58 -3.70 -4.37
CA SER A 8 6.91 -3.77 -3.75
C SER A 8 7.66 -2.45 -3.97
N ASN A 9 8.96 -2.42 -3.65
CA ASN A 9 9.83 -1.29 -4.02
C ASN A 9 9.90 -1.01 -5.53
N GLY A 10 9.53 -1.97 -6.37
CA GLY A 10 9.40 -1.77 -7.81
C GLY A 10 9.31 -3.09 -8.55
N LYS A 11 8.49 -3.14 -9.62
CA LYS A 11 8.26 -4.37 -10.40
C LYS A 11 9.56 -4.97 -10.92
N LYS A 12 10.36 -4.13 -11.59
CA LYS A 12 11.65 -4.54 -12.15
C LYS A 12 12.63 -4.97 -11.07
N TYR A 13 12.73 -4.21 -9.97
CA TYR A 13 13.61 -4.56 -8.85
C TYR A 13 13.27 -5.95 -8.27
N LEU A 14 11.98 -6.23 -8.08
CA LEU A 14 11.52 -7.53 -7.59
C LEU A 14 11.85 -8.65 -8.61
N GLN A 15 11.57 -8.44 -9.89
CA GLN A 15 11.91 -9.40 -10.96
C GLN A 15 13.42 -9.64 -11.07
N ASP A 16 14.24 -8.60 -10.96
CA ASP A 16 15.71 -8.73 -11.01
C ASP A 16 16.24 -9.51 -9.79
N LEU A 17 15.54 -9.46 -8.64
CA LEU A 17 15.94 -10.13 -7.40
C LEU A 17 15.53 -11.60 -7.33
N ILE A 18 14.30 -11.94 -7.75
CA ILE A 18 13.71 -13.27 -7.56
C ILE A 18 13.27 -13.96 -8.86
N GLY A 19 13.44 -13.30 -10.01
CA GLY A 19 13.01 -13.81 -11.31
C GLY A 19 11.48 -13.81 -11.47
N ASP A 20 11.00 -14.73 -12.30
CA ASP A 20 9.56 -14.99 -12.42
C ASP A 20 9.05 -15.69 -11.15
N TYR A 21 7.92 -15.20 -10.65
CA TYR A 21 7.27 -15.75 -9.48
C TYR A 21 5.76 -15.93 -9.73
N PRO A 22 5.12 -16.91 -9.07
CA PRO A 22 3.67 -17.08 -9.14
C PRO A 22 2.94 -15.81 -8.68
N GLY A 23 2.04 -15.29 -9.54
CA GLY A 23 1.27 -14.08 -9.26
C GLY A 23 1.92 -12.78 -9.75
N SER A 24 3.00 -12.81 -10.51
CA SER A 24 3.64 -11.60 -11.08
C SER A 24 2.71 -10.71 -11.93
N ASP A 25 1.66 -11.31 -12.50
CA ASP A 25 0.59 -10.60 -13.23
C ASP A 25 -0.35 -9.80 -12.30
N LEU A 26 -0.38 -10.12 -11.01
CA LEU A 26 -1.15 -9.42 -9.98
C LEU A 26 -0.40 -8.24 -9.37
N TYR A 27 0.83 -7.97 -9.82
CA TYR A 27 1.60 -6.82 -9.36
C TYR A 27 0.98 -5.50 -9.82
N LEU A 28 0.69 -4.61 -8.87
CA LEU A 28 0.24 -3.25 -9.12
C LEU A 28 1.35 -2.26 -8.77
N ASN A 29 1.67 -1.35 -9.69
CA ASN A 29 2.64 -0.29 -9.44
C ASN A 29 1.98 0.86 -8.64
N GLN A 30 1.73 0.60 -7.37
CA GLN A 30 1.08 1.51 -6.43
C GLN A 30 1.89 1.63 -5.13
N PRO A 31 1.76 2.74 -4.38
CA PRO A 31 2.50 2.94 -3.12
C PRO A 31 2.17 1.89 -2.06
N SER A 32 0.90 1.51 -1.93
CA SER A 32 0.39 0.46 -1.05
C SER A 32 -0.79 -0.24 -1.74
N VAL A 33 -0.97 -1.53 -1.47
CA VAL A 33 -2.03 -2.38 -1.99
C VAL A 33 -2.55 -3.26 -0.85
N SER A 34 -3.86 -3.20 -0.57
CA SER A 34 -4.58 -4.16 0.26
C SER A 34 -5.46 -5.05 -0.63
N ASP A 35 -5.28 -6.36 -0.54
CA ASP A 35 -6.16 -7.34 -1.17
C ASP A 35 -6.24 -8.61 -0.32
N LYS A 36 -7.47 -9.09 -0.06
CA LYS A 36 -7.75 -10.34 0.67
C LYS A 36 -7.04 -10.43 2.03
N GLY A 37 -6.98 -9.32 2.79
CA GLY A 37 -6.30 -9.26 4.08
C GLY A 37 -4.76 -9.30 4.00
N VAL A 38 -4.19 -9.13 2.80
CA VAL A 38 -2.75 -8.97 2.60
C VAL A 38 -2.48 -7.54 2.17
N ILE A 39 -1.65 -6.83 2.96
CA ILE A 39 -1.25 -5.46 2.69
C ILE A 39 0.24 -5.44 2.36
N THR A 40 0.59 -4.88 1.21
CA THR A 40 1.98 -4.69 0.76
C THR A 40 2.19 -3.24 0.35
N ALA A 41 3.41 -2.74 0.51
CA ALA A 41 3.77 -1.37 0.16
C ALA A 41 5.21 -1.29 -0.36
N ASN A 42 5.52 -0.19 -1.05
CA ASN A 42 6.91 0.19 -1.25
C ASN A 42 7.48 0.79 0.06
N GLY A 43 8.80 0.73 0.22
CA GLY A 43 9.48 1.10 1.46
C GLY A 43 9.47 2.59 1.80
N ILE A 44 9.01 3.45 0.88
CA ILE A 44 8.89 4.90 1.10
C ILE A 44 7.43 5.37 1.23
N ALA A 45 6.46 4.45 1.16
CA ALA A 45 5.03 4.71 1.22
C ALA A 45 4.44 4.42 2.61
N SER A 46 5.10 4.89 3.67
CA SER A 46 4.69 4.61 5.05
C SER A 46 3.29 5.13 5.38
N VAL A 47 2.88 6.26 4.82
CA VAL A 47 1.56 6.87 5.05
C VAL A 47 0.46 6.05 4.37
N GLU A 48 0.65 5.64 3.11
CA GLU A 48 -0.29 4.78 2.40
C GLU A 48 -0.40 3.40 3.03
N PHE A 49 0.73 2.83 3.47
CA PHE A 49 0.73 1.54 4.16
C PHE A 49 -0.07 1.60 5.46
N ALA A 50 0.16 2.64 6.27
CA ALA A 50 -0.60 2.85 7.49
C ALA A 50 -2.09 3.13 7.22
N ARG A 51 -2.45 3.88 6.17
CA ARG A 51 -3.85 4.07 5.74
C ARG A 51 -4.54 2.73 5.50
N ASP A 52 -3.91 1.86 4.73
CA ASP A 52 -4.51 0.58 4.35
C ASP A 52 -4.64 -0.37 5.56
N ILE A 53 -3.67 -0.36 6.48
CA ILE A 53 -3.76 -1.11 7.75
C ILE A 53 -4.91 -0.60 8.61
N LEU A 54 -5.03 0.72 8.78
CA LEU A 54 -6.10 1.34 9.56
C LEU A 54 -7.48 1.05 8.95
N SER A 55 -7.58 1.03 7.62
CA SER A 55 -8.80 0.68 6.89
C SER A 55 -9.17 -0.78 7.07
N GLU A 56 -8.23 -1.71 6.94
CA GLU A 56 -8.49 -3.16 7.03
C GLU A 56 -8.92 -3.58 8.44
N LEU A 57 -8.39 -2.88 9.45
CA LEU A 57 -8.73 -3.12 10.86
C LEU A 57 -9.96 -2.34 11.33
N ASP A 58 -10.60 -1.56 10.46
CA ASP A 58 -11.80 -0.74 10.76
C ASP A 58 -11.62 0.14 12.01
N ILE A 59 -10.43 0.75 12.15
CA ILE A 59 -10.08 1.58 13.33
C ILE A 59 -10.77 2.95 13.30
N TYR A 60 -10.90 3.52 12.10
CA TYR A 60 -11.51 4.82 11.87
C TYR A 60 -12.65 4.69 10.86
N ASP A 61 -13.68 5.51 11.02
CA ASP A 61 -14.68 5.68 9.97
C ASP A 61 -14.04 6.29 8.70
N PRO A 62 -14.68 6.15 7.52
CA PRO A 62 -14.10 6.59 6.26
C PRO A 62 -13.71 8.07 6.19
N GLU A 63 -14.46 8.95 6.86
CA GLU A 63 -14.17 10.40 6.85
C GLU A 63 -12.94 10.71 7.71
N THR A 64 -12.90 10.14 8.92
CA THR A 64 -11.74 10.26 9.81
C THR A 64 -10.46 9.70 9.17
N LEU A 65 -10.53 8.53 8.54
CA LEU A 65 -9.38 7.93 7.85
C LEU A 65 -8.90 8.79 6.68
N LYS A 66 -9.82 9.38 5.91
CA LYS A 66 -9.49 10.30 4.82
C LYS A 66 -8.76 11.53 5.35
N ASN A 67 -9.28 12.17 6.40
CA ASN A 67 -8.66 13.35 6.99
C ASN A 67 -7.27 13.05 7.59
N TRP A 68 -7.13 11.89 8.26
CA TRP A 68 -5.84 11.39 8.74
C TRP A 68 -4.85 11.25 7.57
N TYR A 69 -5.27 10.61 6.48
CA TYR A 69 -4.42 10.41 5.31
C TYR A 69 -4.02 11.73 4.66
N ASP A 70 -4.97 12.65 4.44
CA ASP A 70 -4.71 13.95 3.81
C ASP A 70 -3.73 14.79 4.64
N PHE A 71 -3.87 14.77 5.97
CA PHE A 71 -2.97 15.46 6.90
C PHE A 71 -1.53 14.91 6.85
N PHE A 72 -1.34 13.59 6.87
CA PHE A 72 0.01 13.02 6.84
C PHE A 72 0.62 12.99 5.43
N LYS A 73 -0.21 12.98 4.40
CA LYS A 73 0.25 13.00 3.00
C LYS A 73 0.71 14.39 2.57
N ASN A 74 0.05 15.43 3.06
CA ASN A 74 0.36 16.81 2.77
C ASN A 74 0.94 17.49 4.01
N PRO A 75 2.27 17.65 4.12
CA PRO A 75 2.92 18.11 5.34
C PRO A 75 2.70 19.61 5.66
N TRP A 76 1.88 20.29 4.87
CA TRP A 76 1.57 21.70 5.04
C TRP A 76 0.42 21.83 6.03
N LEU A 77 0.62 22.64 7.06
CA LEU A 77 -0.46 23.03 7.95
C LEU A 77 -1.29 24.10 7.23
N GLU A 78 -2.61 23.95 7.25
CA GLU A 78 -3.50 25.04 6.87
C GLU A 78 -3.43 26.12 7.97
N ASP A 79 -3.15 27.37 7.58
CA ASP A 79 -3.14 28.55 8.46
C ASP A 79 -4.57 29.04 8.79
#